data_AF-A0A4R4Z155-F1
#
_entry.id   AF-A0A4R4Z155-F1
#
_cell.length_a   1.000
_cell.length_b   1.000
_cell.length_c   1.000
_cell.angle_alpha   90.00
_cell.angle_beta   90.00
_cell.angle_gamma   90.00
#
_symmetry.space_group_name_H-M   'P 1'
#
loop_
_entity.id
_entity.type
_entity.pdbx_description
1 polymer ?
#
loop_
_entity_poly.entity_id
_entity_poly.type
_entity_poly.pdbx_seq_one_letter_code
_entity_poly.pdbx_strand_id
1 'polypeptide(L)'
;MENAWGTTGVWPSAIAHWQGAVRVGKAHTDGSTPPKGAFVYWNISQYGHVGIADGNGGIYASSIGGKIGHADSVSYFKNYLGWSDPQVPRG
;
A
#
# COMPACT_ATOMS: atom_id res chain seq x y z
N MET A 1 -14.71 -6.67 5.06
CA MET A 1 -14.57 -7.02 3.63
C MET A 1 -13.75 -5.91 3.00
N GLU A 2 -12.61 -6.25 2.43
CA GLU A 2 -11.59 -5.28 2.03
C GLU A 2 -11.55 -5.22 0.52
N ASN A 3 -12.06 -4.11 -0.02
CA ASN A 3 -11.97 -3.78 -1.43
C ASN A 3 -10.75 -2.87 -1.63
N ALA A 4 -9.59 -3.47 -1.86
CA ALA A 4 -8.46 -2.78 -2.47
C ALA A 4 -7.90 -3.65 -3.61
N TRP A 5 -7.66 -2.98 -4.72
CA TRP A 5 -7.46 -3.47 -6.08
C TRP A 5 -6.52 -4.68 -6.20
N GLY A 6 -7.04 -5.80 -6.72
CA GLY A 6 -6.26 -6.92 -7.29
C GLY A 6 -5.93 -8.09 -6.36
N THR A 7 -6.30 -8.05 -5.08
CA THR A 7 -6.20 -9.20 -4.17
C THR A 7 -7.46 -9.26 -3.32
N THR A 8 -8.50 -9.86 -3.86
CA THR A 8 -9.59 -10.35 -3.04
C THR A 8 -9.05 -11.54 -2.24
N GLY A 9 -8.70 -11.32 -0.97
CA GLY A 9 -8.67 -12.40 0.04
C GLY A 9 -7.33 -13.02 0.43
N VAL A 10 -6.18 -12.40 0.20
CA VAL A 10 -4.88 -12.96 0.69
C VAL A 10 -4.52 -12.46 2.10
N TRP A 11 -4.89 -11.23 2.47
CA TRP A 11 -4.62 -10.67 3.80
C TRP A 11 -5.86 -9.99 4.39
N PRO A 12 -6.21 -10.24 5.67
CA PRO A 12 -7.43 -9.74 6.33
C PRO A 12 -7.33 -8.28 6.84
N SER A 13 -6.20 -7.60 6.61
CA SER A 13 -6.04 -6.15 6.82
C SER A 13 -4.77 -5.60 6.15
N ALA A 14 -4.80 -4.34 5.73
CA ALA A 14 -3.59 -3.63 5.27
C ALA A 14 -2.51 -3.59 6.35
N ILE A 15 -2.90 -3.49 7.62
CA ILE A 15 -1.98 -3.56 8.77
C ILE A 15 -1.37 -4.96 8.92
N ALA A 16 -2.16 -6.04 8.76
CA ALA A 16 -1.63 -7.39 8.82
C ALA A 16 -0.60 -7.65 7.70
N HIS A 17 -0.89 -7.16 6.49
CA HIS A 17 0.04 -7.26 5.37
C HIS A 17 1.32 -6.44 5.64
N TRP A 18 1.19 -5.21 6.14
CA TRP A 18 2.33 -4.39 6.57
C TRP A 18 3.19 -5.12 7.60
N GLN A 19 2.60 -5.67 8.66
CA GLN A 19 3.34 -6.43 9.68
C GLN A 19 4.03 -7.66 9.10
N GLY A 20 3.41 -8.35 8.14
CA GLY A 20 4.02 -9.45 7.39
C GLY A 20 5.26 -8.99 6.63
N ALA A 21 5.16 -7.89 5.89
CA ALA A 21 6.28 -7.28 5.17
C ALA A 21 7.42 -6.85 6.10
N VAL A 22 7.10 -6.27 7.26
CA VAL A 22 8.06 -5.90 8.30
C VAL A 22 8.78 -7.14 8.82
N ARG A 23 8.05 -8.22 9.12
CA ARG A 23 8.62 -9.48 9.61
C ARG A 23 9.59 -10.13 8.62
N VAL A 24 9.31 -10.05 7.32
CA VAL A 24 10.20 -10.59 6.28
C VAL A 24 11.28 -9.61 5.84
N GLY A 25 11.38 -8.44 6.48
CA GLY A 25 12.39 -7.42 6.16
C GLY A 25 12.19 -6.75 4.79
N LYS A 26 10.98 -6.82 4.23
CA LYS A 26 10.62 -6.19 2.95
C LYS A 26 9.85 -4.87 3.12
N ALA A 27 9.65 -4.43 4.36
CA ALA A 27 9.03 -3.14 4.64
C ALA A 27 10.08 -2.03 4.65
N HIS A 28 9.77 -0.94 3.96
CA HIS A 28 10.57 0.25 3.82
C HIS A 28 9.80 1.45 4.38
N THR A 29 10.24 1.96 5.53
CA THR A 29 9.68 3.15 6.19
C THR A 29 10.52 4.40 5.98
N ASP A 30 11.66 4.28 5.30
CA ASP A 30 12.70 5.32 5.20
C ASP A 30 12.28 6.52 4.32
N GLY A 31 11.07 6.51 3.75
CA GLY A 31 10.64 7.54 2.79
C GLY A 31 11.32 7.42 1.43
N SER A 32 12.11 6.37 1.21
CA SER A 32 12.60 5.99 -0.11
C SER A 32 11.45 5.92 -1.12
N THR A 33 11.70 6.32 -2.36
CA THR A 33 10.66 6.29 -3.41
C THR A 33 10.27 4.84 -3.69
N PRO A 34 9.00 4.46 -3.49
CA PRO A 34 8.57 3.09 -3.75
C PRO A 34 8.69 2.77 -5.25
N PRO A 35 9.25 1.61 -5.63
CA PRO A 35 9.32 1.19 -7.03
C PRO A 35 7.93 0.87 -7.58
N LYS A 36 7.80 0.87 -8.90
CA LYS A 36 6.53 0.57 -9.58
C LYS A 36 6.00 -0.79 -9.16
N GLY A 37 4.76 -0.82 -8.67
CA GLY A 37 4.11 -2.05 -8.20
C GLY A 37 4.32 -2.35 -6.72
N ALA A 38 5.14 -1.59 -6.00
CA ALA A 38 5.27 -1.72 -4.55
C ALA A 38 3.95 -1.43 -3.83
N PHE A 39 3.68 -2.15 -2.75
CA PHE A 39 2.50 -1.90 -1.93
C PHE A 39 2.81 -0.78 -0.93
N VAL A 40 1.94 0.21 -0.86
CA VAL A 40 2.09 1.38 -0.01
C VAL A 40 1.00 1.36 1.04
N TYR A 41 1.34 1.64 2.31
CA TYR A 41 0.44 1.45 3.44
C TYR A 41 0.25 2.76 4.22
N TRP A 42 -0.98 2.99 4.68
CA TRP A 42 -1.35 4.13 5.50
C TRP A 42 -2.23 3.73 6.68
N ASN A 43 -2.03 4.40 7.81
CA ASN A 43 -2.84 4.23 9.01
C ASN A 43 -3.92 5.32 9.11
N ILE A 44 -4.90 5.26 8.20
CA ILE A 44 -6.02 6.23 8.14
C ILE A 44 -7.35 5.64 8.58
N SER A 45 -7.42 4.35 8.91
CA SER A 45 -8.65 3.64 9.26
C SER A 45 -8.34 2.40 10.09
N GLN A 46 -9.37 1.82 10.72
CA GLN A 46 -9.22 0.65 11.62
C GLN A 46 -8.52 -0.56 10.97
N TYR A 47 -8.64 -0.73 9.65
CA TYR A 47 -8.00 -1.80 8.88
C TYR A 47 -6.73 -1.34 8.15
N GLY A 48 -6.36 -0.06 8.29
CA GLY A 48 -5.38 0.61 7.44
C GLY A 48 -5.90 0.88 6.03
N HIS A 49 -5.04 1.44 5.18
CA HIS A 49 -5.27 1.61 3.75
C HIS A 49 -4.05 1.09 3.01
N VAL A 50 -4.27 0.46 1.86
CA VAL A 50 -3.21 -0.05 1.00
C VAL A 50 -3.43 0.44 -0.43
N GLY A 51 -2.34 0.71 -1.12
CA GLY A 51 -2.31 1.19 -2.50
C GLY A 51 -1.05 0.67 -3.17
N ILE A 52 -0.88 1.02 -4.44
CA ILE A 52 0.21 0.52 -5.29
C ILE A 52 1.01 1.71 -5.77
N ALA A 53 2.32 1.72 -5.59
CA ALA A 53 3.18 2.77 -6.11
C ALA A 53 3.28 2.74 -7.64
N ASP A 54 3.32 3.92 -8.25
CA ASP A 54 3.53 4.07 -9.69
C ASP A 54 5.01 3.92 -10.10
N GLY A 55 5.93 4.08 -9.13
CA GLY A 55 7.38 4.01 -9.32
C GLY A 55 8.07 5.36 -9.50
N ASN A 56 7.30 6.44 -9.56
CA ASN A 56 7.79 7.81 -9.71
C ASN A 56 7.50 8.67 -8.46
N GLY A 57 7.08 8.03 -7.35
CA GLY A 57 6.67 8.69 -6.10
C GLY A 57 5.17 8.90 -5.96
N GLY A 58 4.40 8.53 -6.98
CA GLY A 58 2.96 8.45 -6.97
C GLY A 58 2.42 7.08 -6.54
N ILE A 59 1.11 7.05 -6.32
CA ILE A 59 0.36 5.91 -5.81
C ILE A 59 -1.01 5.80 -6.47
N TYR A 60 -1.40 4.57 -6.77
CA TYR A 60 -2.73 4.16 -7.16
C TYR A 60 -3.46 3.62 -5.95
N ALA A 61 -4.61 4.19 -5.63
CA ALA A 61 -5.44 3.69 -4.54
C ALA A 61 -6.93 3.89 -4.82
N SER A 62 -7.74 2.96 -4.34
CA SER A 62 -9.19 3.04 -4.33
C SER A 62 -9.63 3.90 -3.15
N SER A 63 -9.75 5.21 -3.37
CA SER A 63 -10.28 6.28 -2.48
C SER A 63 -9.72 7.66 -2.86
N ILE A 64 -8.84 7.75 -3.86
CA ILE A 64 -8.33 9.02 -4.37
C ILE A 64 -9.47 9.75 -5.07
N GLY A 65 -9.94 10.84 -4.48
CA GLY A 65 -11.14 11.56 -4.95
C GLY A 65 -12.43 10.73 -4.91
N GLY A 66 -12.51 9.71 -4.05
CA GLY A 66 -13.69 8.83 -3.93
C GLY A 66 -13.81 7.76 -5.03
N LYS A 67 -12.77 7.58 -5.84
CA LYS A 67 -12.72 6.58 -6.93
C LYS A 67 -11.38 5.85 -6.90
N ILE A 68 -11.19 4.87 -7.80
CA ILE A 68 -9.84 4.43 -8.14
C ILE A 68 -9.19 5.56 -8.91
N GLY A 69 -8.14 6.11 -8.32
CA GLY A 69 -7.38 7.22 -8.91
C GLY A 69 -5.89 7.02 -8.71
N HIS A 70 -5.15 7.96 -9.25
CA HIS A 70 -3.72 8.11 -9.05
C HIS A 70 -3.47 9.42 -8.31
N ALA A 71 -2.56 9.41 -7.34
CA ALA A 71 -2.00 10.61 -6.75
C ALA A 71 -0.49 10.60 -6.97
N ASP A 72 0.07 11.73 -7.35
CA ASP A 72 1.51 11.92 -7.56
C ASP A 72 2.34 11.93 -6.26
N SER A 73 1.76 11.57 -5.13
CA SER A 73 2.47 11.55 -3.85
C SER A 73 1.94 10.48 -2.91
N VAL A 74 2.87 9.68 -2.36
CA VAL A 74 2.62 8.78 -1.22
C VAL A 74 2.06 9.49 0.00
N SER A 75 2.29 10.80 0.14
CA SER A 75 1.77 11.64 1.23
C SER A 75 0.32 12.11 1.03
N TYR A 76 -0.36 11.67 -0.04
CA TYR A 76 -1.76 12.04 -0.31
C TYR A 76 -2.69 11.66 0.85
N PHE A 77 -2.49 10.47 1.42
CA PHE A 77 -3.16 10.05 2.64
C PHE A 77 -2.29 10.39 3.86
N LYS A 78 -2.91 10.86 4.95
CA LYS A 78 -2.23 11.09 6.22
C LYS A 78 -1.73 9.78 6.85
N ASN A 79 -0.85 9.86 7.84
CA ASN A 79 -0.31 8.70 8.56
C ASN A 79 0.28 7.63 7.63
N TYR A 80 1.15 8.08 6.74
CA TYR A 80 1.95 7.19 5.91
C TYR A 80 2.80 6.27 6.79
N LEU A 81 2.66 4.96 6.60
CA LEU A 81 3.44 3.96 7.35
C LEU A 81 4.74 3.64 6.61
N GLY A 82 4.65 3.43 5.30
CA GLY A 82 5.76 2.93 4.49
C GLY A 82 5.26 2.17 3.28
N TRP A 83 6.19 1.55 2.57
CA TRP A 83 5.91 0.67 1.44
C TRP A 83 6.61 -0.68 1.60
N SER A 84 6.17 -1.68 0.85
CA SER A 84 6.82 -2.97 0.72
C SER A 84 6.96 -3.36 -0.74
N ASP A 85 7.99 -4.16 -1.03
CA ASP A 85 8.21 -4.76 -2.34
C ASP A 85 6.93 -5.49 -2.84
N PRO A 86 6.63 -5.51 -4.16
CA PRO A 86 5.47 -6.23 -4.72
C PRO A 86 5.44 -7.69 -4.26
N GLN A 87 4.63 -7.97 -3.24
CA GLN A 87 4.29 -9.32 -2.82
C GLN A 87 3.14 -9.82 -3.68
N VAL A 88 3.44 -10.14 -4.94
CA VAL A 88 2.57 -11.03 -5.72
C VAL A 88 2.58 -12.40 -5.04
N PRO A 89 1.44 -12.99 -4.66
CA PRO A 89 1.42 -14.40 -4.34
C PRO A 89 1.90 -15.12 -5.60
N ARG A 90 3.09 -15.71 -5.54
CA ARG A 90 3.52 -16.68 -6.55
C ARG A 90 2.55 -17.84 -6.40
N GLY A 91 1.61 -17.95 -7.34
CA GLY A 91 0.70 -19.07 -7.46
C GLY A 91 1.43 -20.39 -7.62
#